data_AF-A0A4Q2ZEC2-F1
#
_entry.id   AF-A0A4Q2ZEC2-F1
#
_cell.length_a   1.000
_cell.length_b   1.000
_cell.length_c   1.000
_cell.angle_alpha   90.00
_cell.angle_beta   90.00
_cell.angle_gamma   90.00
#
_symmetry.space_group_name_H-M   'P 1'
#
loop_
_entity.id
_entity.type
_entity.pdbx_description
1 polymer ?
#
loop_
_entity_poly.entity_id
_entity_poly.type
_entity_poly.pdbx_seq_one_letter_code
_entity_poly.pdbx_strand_id
1 'polypeptide(L)' 'MRRFPGHQRLAIDIQNPRDLMFWAGTWALTDQELLDAIAAVGTLIEDVAAYLGQPVEGEAPL' A
#
# COMPACT_ATOMS: atom_id res chain seq x y z
N MET A 1 -11.13 -17.15 5.53
CA MET A 1 -9.73 -16.71 5.63
C MET A 1 -9.12 -16.74 4.23
N ARG A 2 -9.10 -15.63 3.49
CA ARG A 2 -8.39 -15.57 2.20
C ARG A 2 -6.92 -15.29 2.49
N ARG A 3 -6.11 -16.35 2.59
CA ARG A 3 -4.65 -16.21 2.51
C ARG A 3 -4.30 -15.99 1.05
N PHE A 4 -3.83 -14.80 0.70
CA PHE A 4 -3.17 -14.57 -0.59
C PHE A 4 -1.78 -15.22 -0.52
N PRO A 5 -1.46 -16.19 -1.40
CA PRO A 5 -0.17 -16.87 -1.36
C PRO A 5 0.92 -15.96 -1.92
N GLY A 6 1.97 -15.71 -1.13
CA GLY A 6 3.34 -15.72 -1.63
C GLY A 6 3.86 -14.53 -2.45
N HIS A 7 3.22 -13.36 -2.45
CA HIS A 7 3.92 -12.14 -2.85
C HIS A 7 4.22 -11.32 -1.59
N GLN A 8 5.48 -11.34 -1.15
CA GLN A 8 6.06 -10.16 -0.50
C GLN A 8 6.00 -9.04 -1.54
N ARG A 9 4.83 -8.39 -1.70
CA ARG A 9 4.77 -7.16 -2.48
C ARG A 9 5.47 -6.13 -1.61
N LEU A 10 6.71 -5.83 -1.97
CA LEU A 10 7.48 -4.75 -1.36
C LEU A 10 7.11 -3.40 -1.99
N ALA A 11 6.41 -3.40 -3.14
CA ALA A 11 6.01 -2.21 -3.86
C ALA A 11 4.56 -2.27 -4.39
N ILE A 12 3.93 -1.11 -4.47
CA ILE A 12 2.63 -0.84 -5.08
C ILE A 12 2.80 -0.76 -6.60
N ASP A 13 2.05 -1.58 -7.33
CA ASP A 13 2.05 -1.56 -8.78
C ASP A 13 1.06 -0.50 -9.31
N ILE A 14 1.57 0.70 -9.60
CA ILE A 14 0.78 1.81 -10.15
C ILE A 14 0.24 1.55 -11.56
N GLN A 15 0.78 0.57 -12.30
CA GLN A 15 0.25 0.21 -13.62
C GLN A 15 -0.94 -0.76 -13.51
N ASN A 16 -1.13 -1.36 -12.33
CA ASN A 16 -2.25 -2.25 -12.06
C ASN A 16 -3.33 -1.53 -11.23
N PRO A 17 -4.47 -1.14 -11.84
CA PRO A 17 -5.50 -0.38 -11.14
C PRO A 17 -6.11 -1.15 -9.96
N ARG A 18 -6.09 -2.48 -9.96
CA ARG A 18 -6.57 -3.28 -8.82
C ARG A 18 -5.63 -3.19 -7.61
N ASP A 19 -4.34 -3.00 -7.84
CA ASP A 19 -3.34 -2.86 -6.79
C ASP A 19 -3.48 -1.49 -6.12
N LEU A 20 -3.63 -0.44 -6.93
CA LEU A 20 -3.91 0.91 -6.46
C LEU A 20 -5.20 0.96 -5.61
N MET A 21 -6.29 0.39 -6.12
CA MET A 21 -7.57 0.34 -5.39
C MET A 21 -7.48 -0.49 -4.10
N PHE A 22 -6.67 -1.54 -4.08
CA PHE A 22 -6.47 -2.36 -2.88
C PHE A 22 -5.80 -1.53 -1.78
N TRP A 23 -4.67 -0.90 -2.08
CA TRP A 23 -3.91 -0.10 -1.10
C TRP A 23 -4.64 1.17 -0.68
N ALA A 24 -5.32 1.85 -1.62
CA ALA A 24 -6.17 2.99 -1.29
C ALA A 24 -7.30 2.57 -0.34
N GLY A 25 -7.91 1.41 -0.58
CA GLY A 25 -8.90 0.81 0.32
C GLY A 25 -8.34 0.42 1.69
N THR A 26 -7.16 -0.20 1.74
CA THR A 26 -6.50 -0.63 2.99
C THR A 26 -6.20 0.55 3.91
N TRP A 27 -5.72 1.67 3.36
CA TRP A 27 -5.38 2.85 4.14
C TRP A 27 -6.50 3.90 4.21
N ALA A 28 -7.70 3.57 3.71
CA ALA A 28 -8.85 4.46 3.64
C ALA A 28 -8.55 5.82 2.98
N LEU A 29 -7.75 5.79 1.91
CA LEU A 29 -7.32 6.94 1.11
C LEU A 29 -8.05 6.95 -0.23
N THR A 30 -8.06 8.11 -0.88
CA THR A 30 -8.39 8.20 -2.31
C THR A 30 -7.21 7.75 -3.17
N ASP A 31 -7.51 7.31 -4.39
CA ASP A 31 -6.48 6.95 -5.39
C ASP A 31 -5.47 8.10 -5.59
N GLN A 32 -5.92 9.35 -5.51
CA GLN A 32 -5.07 10.53 -5.69
C GLN A 32 -4.12 10.75 -4.52
N GLU A 33 -4.57 10.56 -3.27
CA GLU A 33 -3.71 10.66 -2.08
C GLU A 33 -2.65 9.56 -2.08
N LEU A 34 -3.02 8.35 -2.51
CA LEU A 34 -2.07 7.26 -2.66
C LEU A 34 -1.01 7.57 -3.72
N LEU A 35 -1.42 8.10 -4.88
CA LEU A 35 -0.50 8.50 -5.94
C LEU A 35 0.43 9.65 -5.53
N ASP A 36 -0.07 10.60 -4.73
CA ASP A 36 0.72 11.71 -4.20
C ASP A 36 1.82 11.19 -3.25
N ALA A 37 1.46 10.29 -2.33
CA ALA A 37 2.43 9.64 -1.46
C ALA A 37 3.47 8.83 -2.26
N ILE A 38 3.03 8.07 -3.26
CA ILE A 38 3.95 7.32 -4.14
C ILE A 38 4.88 8.27 -4.90
N ALA A 39 4.39 9.43 -5.34
CA ALA A 39 5.24 10.43 -6.00
C ALA A 39 6.28 11.05 -5.04
N ALA A 40 5.96 11.13 -3.74
CA ALA A 40 6.85 11.69 -2.73
C ALA A 40 7.97 10.72 -2.30
N VAL A 41 7.65 9.44 -2.11
CA VAL A 41 8.59 8.46 -1.53
C VAL A 41 8.91 7.25 -2.41
N GLY A 42 8.25 7.12 -3.55
CA GLY A 42 8.38 5.98 -4.45
C GLY A 42 7.29 4.92 -4.23
N THR A 43 7.43 3.79 -4.90
CA THR A 43 6.38 2.75 -4.90
C THR A 43 6.49 1.76 -3.74
N LEU A 44 7.53 1.85 -2.91
CA LEU A 44 7.73 0.89 -1.82
C LEU A 44 6.64 1.05 -0.74
N ILE A 45 5.99 -0.05 -0.39
CA ILE A 45 4.84 -0.04 0.52
C ILE A 45 5.24 0.47 1.91
N GLU A 46 6.41 0.09 2.39
CA GLU A 46 6.93 0.51 3.70
C GLU A 46 7.16 2.03 3.75
N ASP A 47 7.77 2.60 2.70
CA ASP A 47 8.02 4.04 2.63
C ASP A 47 6.70 4.82 2.52
N VAL A 48 5.78 4.35 1.66
CA VAL A 48 4.47 4.98 1.48
C VAL A 48 3.65 4.90 2.76
N ALA A 49 3.63 3.75 3.44
CA ALA A 49 2.97 3.58 4.72
C ALA A 49 3.59 4.48 5.80
N ALA A 50 4.93 4.55 5.88
CA ALA A 50 5.63 5.41 6.83
C ALA A 50 5.33 6.90 6.58
N TYR A 51 5.31 7.33 5.31
CA TYR A 51 4.96 8.69 4.91
C TYR A 51 3.52 9.06 5.29
N LEU A 52 2.59 8.12 5.12
CA LEU A 52 1.17 8.28 5.44
C LEU A 52 0.84 8.01 6.92
N GLY A 53 1.80 7.58 7.73
CA GLY A 53 1.59 7.16 9.12
C GLY A 53 0.67 5.94 9.25
N GLN A 54 0.63 5.09 8.23
CA GLN A 54 -0.22 3.91 8.13
C GLN A 54 0.54 2.64 8.53
N PRO A 55 -0.16 1.61 9.04
CA PRO A 55 0.44 0.31 9.25
C PRO A 55 0.66 -0.40 7.90
N VAL A 56 1.77 -1.12 7.78
CA VAL A 56 1.96 -2.11 6.72
C VAL A 56 1.26 -3.38 7.17
N GLU A 57 0.19 -3.81 6.49
CA GLU A 57 -0.49 -5.06 6.84
C GLU A 57 0.49 -6.24 6.80
N GLY A 58 0.83 -6.74 7.99
CA GLY A 58 1.91 -7.70 8.25
C GLY A 58 2.40 -7.61 9.70
N GLU A 59 2.28 -6.44 10.33
CA GLU A 59 2.52 -6.27 11.76
C GLU A 59 1.17 -6.28 12.50
N ALA A 60 0.70 -7.48 12.85
CA ALA A 60 -0.35 -7.59 13.85
C ALA A 60 0.18 -6.98 15.16
N PRO A 61 -0.57 -6.11 15.86
CA PRO A 61 -0.17 -5.73 17.21
C PRO A 61 -0.12 -7.00 18.06
N LEU A 62 1.05 -7.29 18.61
CA LEU A 62 1.26 -8.35 19.61
C LEU A 62 0.43 -8.08 20.88
#